data_AF-A0A7S3MKT6-F1
#
_entry.id   AF-A0A7S3MKT6-F1
#
_cell.length_a   1.000
_cell.length_b   1.000
_cell.length_c   1.000
_cell.angle_alpha   90.00
_cell.angle_beta   90.00
_cell.angle_gamma   90.00
#
_symmetry.space_group_name_H-M   'P 1'
#
loop_
_entity.id
_entity.type
_entity.pdbx_description
1 polymer ?
#
loop_
_entity_poly.entity_id
_entity_poly.type
_entity_poly.pdbx_seq_one_letter_code
_entity_poly.pdbx_strand_id
1 'polypeptide(L)'
;MRDMKQRVDKVIILWTANTEMFLTPEINALDDLMARIDGNQALPASVLYCVAAIEEQCIYLNGSPQNTFHPAIVEYARQKQSLIAGSDFKSGQTRFKTIMSDFLIGSGLRLASCVSYNHLGNNDGKNLSEDKCFQSKKISKAGVLDDAMAGNTVLYPAGQNTIDHEVVIKYVPFVGDSKRAMDEYSTQIFMGGTNTISSYNQCEDSLLATPLMYDMVVLGELFSRMTINGERLGPVLSYLSFFFKAPITNHEEYIVNSFSRQRDTLTNLLKVASGIMPDDTTLLSFQF
;
A
#
# COMPACT_ATOMS: atom_id res chain seq x y z
N MET A 1 20.63 -12.06 9.60
CA MET A 1 19.46 -11.99 10.52
C MET A 1 19.77 -12.62 11.87
N ARG A 2 20.19 -13.90 11.94
CA ARG A 2 20.63 -14.58 13.18
C ARG A 2 21.63 -13.77 14.01
N ASP A 3 22.70 -13.28 13.37
CA ASP A 3 23.72 -12.46 14.05
C ASP A 3 23.15 -11.17 14.68
N MET A 4 22.11 -10.60 14.08
CA MET A 4 21.44 -9.43 14.63
C MET A 4 20.54 -9.81 15.81
N LYS A 5 19.80 -10.92 15.71
CA LYS A 5 18.98 -11.47 16.80
C LYS A 5 19.80 -11.84 18.06
N GLN A 6 21.11 -12.07 17.91
CA GLN A 6 22.00 -12.26 19.07
C GLN A 6 22.27 -10.96 19.84
N ARG A 7 21.97 -9.79 19.25
CA ARG A 7 22.25 -8.45 19.81
C ARG A 7 21.00 -7.71 20.28
N VAL A 8 19.82 -8.12 19.81
CA VAL A 8 18.53 -7.46 20.10
C VAL A 8 17.41 -8.49 20.19
N ASP A 9 16.36 -8.18 20.97
CA ASP A 9 15.23 -9.10 21.20
C ASP A 9 14.31 -9.24 19.98
N LYS A 10 14.20 -8.19 19.16
CA LYS A 10 13.30 -8.11 18.01
C LYS A 10 14.04 -7.57 16.79
N VAL A 11 13.80 -8.21 15.65
CA VAL A 11 14.31 -7.80 14.35
C VAL A 11 13.13 -7.70 13.38
N ILE A 12 13.04 -6.57 12.69
CA ILE A 12 12.07 -6.30 11.64
C ILE A 12 12.85 -6.01 10.36
N ILE A 13 12.43 -6.61 9.26
CA ILE A 13 13.02 -6.45 7.94
C ILE A 13 12.12 -5.54 7.12
N LEU A 14 12.67 -4.44 6.61
CA LEU A 14 11.97 -3.49 5.76
C LEU A 14 12.68 -3.39 4.42
N TRP A 15 11.98 -3.75 3.34
CA TRP A 15 12.48 -3.53 1.99
C TRP A 15 12.29 -2.06 1.61
N THR A 16 13.41 -1.34 1.49
CA THR A 16 13.48 0.02 0.95
C THR A 16 14.55 0.15 -0.15
N ALA A 17 14.88 -0.98 -0.80
CA ALA A 17 15.79 -1.01 -1.93
C ALA A 17 15.06 -0.62 -3.22
N ASN A 18 15.80 -0.63 -4.35
CA ASN A 18 15.26 -0.35 -5.67
C ASN A 18 13.99 -1.16 -5.95
N THR A 19 13.08 -0.55 -6.71
CA THR A 19 11.90 -1.24 -7.22
C THR A 19 12.35 -2.35 -8.18
N GLU A 20 11.92 -3.58 -7.90
CA GLU A 20 12.14 -4.71 -8.80
C GLU A 20 11.02 -4.79 -9.86
N MET A 21 11.30 -5.54 -10.93
CA MET A 21 10.29 -5.88 -11.92
C MET A 21 9.20 -6.78 -11.31
N PHE A 22 7.97 -6.61 -11.76
CA PHE A 22 6.86 -7.50 -11.42
C PHE A 22 7.13 -8.89 -12.00
N LEU A 23 7.09 -9.93 -11.16
CA LEU A 23 7.34 -11.30 -11.60
C LEU A 23 6.06 -11.92 -12.16
N THR A 24 6.13 -12.37 -13.42
CA THR A 24 5.04 -13.07 -14.11
C THR A 24 5.56 -14.36 -14.78
N PRO A 25 4.85 -15.49 -14.66
CA PRO A 25 3.66 -15.71 -13.82
C PRO A 25 4.00 -15.63 -12.33
N GLU A 26 2.97 -15.39 -11.51
CA GLU A 26 3.12 -15.47 -10.06
C GLU A 26 3.35 -16.90 -9.58
N ILE A 27 4.05 -17.04 -8.46
CA ILE A 27 4.30 -18.34 -7.84
C ILE A 27 3.12 -18.68 -6.93
N ASN A 28 2.22 -19.52 -7.42
CA ASN A 28 0.96 -19.82 -6.71
C ASN A 28 1.11 -20.90 -5.64
N ALA A 29 1.86 -21.97 -5.94
CA ALA A 29 1.98 -23.13 -5.05
C ALA A 29 3.24 -23.05 -4.18
N LEU A 30 3.10 -23.39 -2.89
CA LEU A 30 4.22 -23.41 -1.95
C LEU A 30 5.32 -24.42 -2.37
N ASP A 31 4.93 -25.60 -2.85
CA ASP A 31 5.88 -26.61 -3.31
C ASP A 31 6.73 -26.12 -4.50
N ASP A 32 6.15 -25.31 -5.39
CA ASP A 32 6.89 -24.68 -6.50
C ASP A 32 7.91 -23.66 -5.97
N LEU A 33 7.51 -22.82 -5.01
CA LEU A 33 8.43 -21.87 -4.36
C LEU A 33 9.61 -22.60 -3.72
N MET A 34 9.35 -23.66 -2.94
CA MET A 34 10.40 -24.42 -2.25
C MET A 34 11.31 -25.15 -3.24
N ALA A 35 10.74 -25.79 -4.26
CA ALA A 35 11.53 -26.46 -5.30
C ALA A 35 12.44 -25.49 -6.08
N ARG A 36 12.00 -24.25 -6.32
CA ARG A 36 12.82 -23.21 -6.95
C ARG A 36 13.99 -22.81 -6.07
N ILE A 37 13.77 -22.66 -4.76
CA ILE A 37 14.82 -22.33 -3.80
C ILE A 37 15.83 -23.47 -3.68
N ASP A 38 15.37 -24.70 -3.48
CA ASP A 38 16.22 -25.90 -3.36
C ASP A 38 17.00 -26.17 -4.65
N GLY A 39 16.38 -25.92 -5.80
CA GLY A 39 17.00 -26.01 -7.12
C GLY A 39 17.88 -24.82 -7.51
N ASN A 40 18.05 -23.83 -6.63
CA ASN A 40 18.80 -22.59 -6.88
C ASN A 40 18.37 -21.87 -8.17
N GLN A 41 17.06 -21.88 -8.45
CA GLN A 41 16.48 -21.13 -9.56
C GLN A 41 16.49 -19.63 -9.25
N ALA A 42 16.66 -18.80 -10.29
CA ALA A 42 16.65 -17.36 -10.12
C ALA A 42 15.28 -16.87 -9.63
N LEU A 43 15.28 -16.20 -8.48
CA LEU A 43 14.12 -15.54 -7.87
C LEU A 43 14.46 -14.07 -7.60
N PRO A 44 13.46 -13.15 -7.57
CA PRO A 44 13.68 -11.78 -7.14
C PRO A 44 14.31 -11.73 -5.75
N ALA A 45 15.19 -10.77 -5.50
CA ALA A 45 15.88 -10.69 -4.21
C ALA A 45 14.87 -10.42 -3.10
N SER A 46 13.82 -9.62 -3.35
CA SER A 46 12.76 -9.38 -2.38
C SER A 46 12.05 -10.66 -1.93
N VAL A 47 11.84 -11.62 -2.84
CA VAL A 47 11.25 -12.93 -2.50
C VAL A 47 12.19 -13.71 -1.58
N LEU A 48 13.49 -13.76 -1.89
CA LEU A 48 14.48 -14.45 -1.06
C LEU A 48 14.62 -13.81 0.34
N TYR A 49 14.65 -12.48 0.43
CA TYR A 49 14.67 -11.79 1.73
C TYR A 49 13.38 -12.01 2.53
N CYS A 50 12.22 -12.07 1.87
CA CYS A 50 10.95 -12.37 2.53
C CYS A 50 10.93 -13.80 3.08
N VAL A 51 11.36 -14.80 2.29
CA VAL A 51 11.47 -16.19 2.76
C VAL A 51 12.44 -16.30 3.93
N ALA A 52 13.63 -15.68 3.83
CA ALA A 52 14.60 -15.66 4.92
C ALA A 52 14.03 -15.02 6.20
N ALA A 53 13.25 -13.94 6.08
CA ALA A 53 12.59 -13.31 7.22
C ALA A 53 11.52 -14.23 7.84
N ILE A 54 10.74 -14.95 7.02
CA ILE A 54 9.77 -15.95 7.47
C ILE A 54 10.45 -17.07 8.26
N GLU A 55 11.55 -17.62 7.76
CA GLU A 55 12.32 -18.68 8.45
C GLU A 55 12.91 -18.19 9.78
N GLU A 56 13.37 -16.95 9.82
CA GLU A 56 13.96 -16.35 11.01
C GLU A 56 12.94 -15.73 11.96
N GLN A 57 11.63 -15.88 11.67
CA GLN A 57 10.53 -15.31 12.47
C GLN A 57 10.68 -13.80 12.67
N CYS A 58 11.13 -13.11 11.64
CA CYS A 58 11.24 -11.66 11.57
C CYS A 58 10.05 -11.12 10.76
N ILE A 59 9.48 -10.00 11.20
CA ILE A 59 8.44 -9.31 10.43
C ILE A 59 9.05 -8.80 9.12
N TYR A 60 8.39 -9.01 7.98
CA TYR A 60 8.83 -8.49 6.69
C TYR A 60 7.86 -7.44 6.14
N LEU A 61 8.36 -6.23 5.92
CA LEU A 61 7.60 -5.10 5.40
C LEU A 61 8.11 -4.76 3.99
N ASN A 62 7.24 -4.76 2.98
CA ASN A 62 7.59 -4.41 1.61
C ASN A 62 7.25 -2.94 1.30
N GLY A 63 8.28 -2.10 1.22
CA GLY A 63 8.14 -0.68 0.90
C GLY A 63 8.08 -0.33 -0.59
N SER A 64 8.24 -1.31 -1.48
CA SER A 64 8.35 -1.13 -2.92
C SER A 64 7.21 -1.85 -3.66
N PRO A 65 6.92 -1.54 -4.94
CA PRO A 65 5.71 -1.98 -5.62
C PRO A 65 5.79 -3.36 -6.30
N GLN A 66 6.94 -4.04 -6.31
CA GLN A 66 7.03 -5.39 -6.86
C GLN A 66 6.15 -6.37 -6.06
N ASN A 67 5.65 -7.42 -6.73
CA ASN A 67 4.79 -8.45 -6.15
C ASN A 67 5.55 -9.51 -5.34
N THR A 68 6.34 -9.08 -4.35
CA THR A 68 7.06 -9.99 -3.44
C THR A 68 6.12 -11.02 -2.78
N PHE A 69 4.90 -10.62 -2.47
CA PHE A 69 3.90 -11.43 -1.77
C PHE A 69 3.03 -12.25 -2.72
N HIS A 70 3.66 -13.12 -3.50
CA HIS A 70 2.96 -14.14 -4.27
C HIS A 70 2.09 -15.03 -3.36
N PRO A 71 1.04 -15.70 -3.89
CA PRO A 71 0.18 -16.56 -3.08
C PRO A 71 0.96 -17.64 -2.29
N ALA A 72 2.01 -18.21 -2.88
CA ALA A 72 2.89 -19.16 -2.20
C ALA A 72 3.61 -18.55 -0.97
N ILE A 73 4.02 -17.28 -1.04
CA ILE A 73 4.69 -16.58 0.07
C ILE A 73 3.72 -16.28 1.20
N VAL A 74 2.49 -15.85 0.88
CA VAL A 74 1.44 -15.60 1.88
C VAL A 74 1.07 -16.91 2.58
N GLU A 75 0.93 -18.00 1.82
CA GLU A 75 0.72 -19.33 2.38
C GLU A 75 1.90 -19.77 3.26
N TYR A 76 3.13 -19.52 2.83
CA TYR A 76 4.30 -19.85 3.63
C TYR A 76 4.35 -19.10 4.96
N ALA A 77 4.08 -17.79 4.92
CA ALA A 77 3.98 -16.97 6.13
C ALA A 77 2.89 -17.48 7.07
N ARG A 78 1.75 -17.93 6.54
CA ARG A 78 0.66 -18.54 7.31
C ARG A 78 1.12 -19.80 8.04
N GLN A 79 1.74 -20.75 7.33
CA GLN A 79 2.21 -22.01 7.90
C GLN A 79 3.28 -21.79 8.99
N LYS A 80 4.16 -20.81 8.78
CA LYS A 80 5.23 -20.46 9.73
C LYS A 80 4.79 -19.46 10.79
N GLN A 81 3.51 -19.04 10.81
CA GLN A 81 2.98 -18.01 11.70
C GLN A 81 3.80 -16.70 11.73
N SER A 82 4.43 -16.37 10.59
CA SER A 82 5.21 -15.16 10.39
C SER A 82 4.32 -14.00 9.94
N LEU A 83 4.82 -12.77 10.10
CA LEU A 83 4.08 -11.55 9.85
C LEU A 83 4.69 -10.80 8.67
N ILE A 84 3.84 -10.45 7.71
CA ILE A 84 4.20 -9.69 6.50
C ILE A 84 3.27 -8.49 6.32
N ALA A 85 3.73 -7.43 5.66
CA ALA A 85 2.88 -6.32 5.25
C ALA A 85 3.46 -5.57 4.05
N GLY A 86 2.59 -5.00 3.22
CA GLY A 86 2.94 -4.18 2.06
C GLY A 86 1.74 -3.99 1.14
N SER A 87 1.89 -3.42 -0.05
CA SER A 87 3.14 -3.02 -0.71
C SER A 87 3.14 -1.55 -1.18
N ASP A 88 4.35 -1.00 -1.34
CA ASP A 88 4.68 0.37 -1.81
C ASP A 88 4.24 1.50 -0.86
N PHE A 89 5.18 2.34 -0.38
CA PHE A 89 4.85 3.39 0.60
C PHE A 89 3.85 4.44 0.10
N LYS A 90 2.83 4.76 0.88
CA LYS A 90 1.85 5.82 0.60
C LYS A 90 2.28 7.16 1.22
N SER A 91 3.33 7.77 0.66
CA SER A 91 3.97 9.02 1.14
C SER A 91 3.23 10.31 0.77
N GLY A 92 3.26 10.69 -0.51
CA GLY A 92 2.80 12.00 -0.99
C GLY A 92 1.59 11.92 -1.91
N GLN A 93 1.82 11.94 -3.23
CA GLN A 93 0.77 12.02 -4.26
C GLN A 93 -0.36 11.00 -4.06
N THR A 94 -0.04 9.71 -3.91
CA THR A 94 -1.08 8.68 -3.77
C THR A 94 -1.89 8.83 -2.49
N ARG A 95 -1.27 9.30 -1.40
CA ARG A 95 -1.97 9.61 -0.15
C ARG A 95 -2.98 10.74 -0.35
N PHE A 96 -2.57 11.81 -1.04
CA PHE A 96 -3.45 12.91 -1.40
C PHE A 96 -4.57 12.46 -2.36
N LYS A 97 -4.25 11.62 -3.35
CA LYS A 97 -5.23 11.04 -4.27
C LYS A 97 -6.34 10.28 -3.53
N THR A 98 -5.99 9.45 -2.54
CA THR A 98 -7.00 8.73 -1.74
C THR A 98 -7.89 9.64 -0.91
N ILE A 99 -7.38 10.80 -0.48
CA ILE A 99 -8.19 11.83 0.20
C ILE A 99 -9.12 12.52 -0.81
N MET A 100 -8.61 12.83 -2.00
CA MET A 100 -9.41 13.46 -3.05
C MET A 100 -10.50 12.55 -3.57
N SER A 101 -10.23 11.25 -3.74
CA SER A 101 -11.26 10.27 -4.13
C SER A 101 -12.33 10.13 -3.06
N ASP A 102 -11.95 10.04 -1.78
CA ASP A 102 -12.88 10.03 -0.65
C ASP A 102 -13.80 11.25 -0.70
N PHE A 103 -13.22 12.45 -0.89
CA PHE A 103 -13.97 13.71 -0.97
C PHE A 103 -14.91 13.75 -2.17
N LEU A 104 -14.41 13.50 -3.38
CA LEU A 104 -15.18 13.67 -4.62
C LEU A 104 -16.32 12.65 -4.71
N ILE A 105 -15.99 11.36 -4.60
CA ILE A 105 -16.97 10.27 -4.72
C ILE A 105 -17.91 10.28 -3.51
N GLY A 106 -17.37 10.52 -2.30
CA GLY A 106 -18.16 10.63 -1.07
C GLY A 106 -19.12 11.81 -1.06
N SER A 107 -18.84 12.89 -1.80
CA SER A 107 -19.75 14.02 -1.98
C SER A 107 -20.75 13.85 -3.13
N GLY A 108 -20.80 12.68 -3.77
CA GLY A 108 -21.70 12.43 -4.89
C GLY A 108 -21.22 13.00 -6.23
N LEU A 109 -19.93 13.32 -6.37
CA LEU A 109 -19.35 13.81 -7.62
C LEU A 109 -18.68 12.63 -8.35
N ARG A 110 -19.09 12.36 -9.59
CA ARG A 110 -18.51 11.29 -10.39
C ARG A 110 -17.14 11.74 -10.90
N LEU A 111 -16.06 11.21 -10.35
CA LEU A 111 -14.72 11.33 -10.94
C LEU A 111 -14.75 10.64 -12.31
N ALA A 112 -14.43 11.39 -13.37
CA ALA A 112 -14.47 10.92 -14.76
C ALA A 112 -13.06 10.84 -15.39
N SER A 113 -12.13 11.67 -14.93
CA SER A 113 -10.72 11.60 -15.30
C SER A 113 -9.81 11.96 -14.13
N CYS A 114 -8.71 11.22 -13.99
CA CYS A 114 -7.64 11.45 -13.04
C CYS A 114 -6.29 11.32 -13.75
N VAL A 115 -5.60 12.43 -13.97
CA VAL A 115 -4.28 12.42 -14.62
C VAL A 115 -3.22 12.79 -13.59
N SER A 116 -2.27 11.88 -13.36
CA SER A 116 -1.24 11.99 -12.33
C SER A 116 0.16 12.02 -12.94
N TYR A 117 0.74 13.21 -13.08
CA TYR A 117 2.11 13.40 -13.53
C TYR A 117 3.08 13.55 -12.36
N ASN A 118 4.29 13.01 -12.52
CA ASN A 118 5.36 13.13 -11.54
C ASN A 118 6.72 13.24 -12.22
N HIS A 119 7.62 13.99 -11.61
CA HIS A 119 9.05 13.89 -11.91
C HIS A 119 9.93 14.03 -10.67
N LEU A 120 11.04 13.31 -10.68
CA LEU A 120 12.03 13.26 -9.60
C LEU A 120 13.42 12.93 -10.17
N GLY A 121 14.48 13.35 -9.48
CA GLY A 121 15.87 13.28 -9.92
C GLY A 121 16.78 12.40 -9.07
N ASN A 122 16.24 11.74 -8.04
CA ASN A 122 16.98 10.81 -7.19
C ASN A 122 17.11 9.42 -7.86
N ASN A 123 17.76 8.48 -7.16
CA ASN A 123 17.99 7.14 -7.68
C ASN A 123 16.69 6.33 -7.89
N ASP A 124 15.63 6.61 -7.14
CA ASP A 124 14.32 6.00 -7.38
C ASP A 124 13.78 6.43 -8.75
N GLY A 125 13.79 7.73 -9.04
CA GLY A 125 13.43 8.24 -10.37
C GLY A 125 14.27 7.65 -11.50
N LYS A 126 15.58 7.47 -11.26
CA LYS A 126 16.48 6.86 -12.24
C LYS A 126 16.14 5.39 -12.48
N ASN A 127 15.91 4.60 -11.43
CA ASN A 127 15.51 3.20 -11.53
C ASN A 127 14.14 3.03 -12.23
N LEU A 128 13.20 3.95 -11.96
CA LEU A 128 11.87 3.97 -12.58
C LEU A 128 11.87 4.50 -14.01
N SER A 129 13.02 4.94 -14.55
CA SER A 129 13.12 5.29 -15.98
C SER A 129 13.19 4.04 -16.88
N GLU A 130 13.48 2.87 -16.32
CA GLU A 130 13.40 1.60 -17.03
C GLU A 130 11.95 1.10 -17.07
N ASP A 131 11.45 0.82 -18.27
CA ASP A 131 10.03 0.48 -18.52
C ASP A 131 9.51 -0.65 -17.62
N LYS A 132 10.32 -1.69 -17.39
CA LYS A 132 9.92 -2.86 -16.61
C LYS A 132 9.73 -2.55 -15.12
N CYS A 133 10.57 -1.70 -14.55
CA CYS A 133 10.46 -1.23 -13.17
C CYS A 133 9.31 -0.21 -13.03
N PHE A 134 9.08 0.60 -14.07
CA PHE A 134 7.95 1.51 -14.14
C PHE A 134 6.61 0.78 -14.11
N GLN A 135 6.48 -0.39 -14.76
CA GLN A 135 5.22 -1.17 -14.74
C GLN A 135 4.76 -1.53 -13.32
N SER A 136 5.66 -1.99 -12.44
CA SER A 136 5.31 -2.28 -11.04
C SER A 136 4.68 -1.06 -10.36
N LYS A 137 5.26 0.13 -10.58
CA LYS A 137 4.77 1.39 -10.01
C LYS A 137 3.48 1.88 -10.67
N LYS A 138 3.30 1.64 -11.97
CA LYS A 138 2.07 2.01 -12.69
C LYS A 138 0.89 1.22 -12.16
N ILE A 139 1.06 -0.10 -11.95
CA ILE A 139 0.03 -0.97 -11.38
C ILE A 139 -0.37 -0.50 -9.98
N SER A 140 0.58 -0.30 -9.06
CA SER A 140 0.27 0.11 -7.67
C SER A 140 -0.40 1.48 -7.56
N LYS A 141 -0.10 2.41 -8.47
CA LYS A 141 -0.72 3.75 -8.50
C LYS A 141 -2.07 3.78 -9.22
N ALA A 142 -2.31 2.88 -10.17
CA ALA A 142 -3.53 2.85 -10.96
C ALA A 142 -4.71 2.26 -10.17
N GLY A 143 -4.49 1.14 -9.47
CA GLY A 143 -5.57 0.41 -8.78
C GLY A 143 -6.12 1.07 -7.51
N VAL A 144 -5.56 2.20 -7.09
CA VAL A 144 -5.92 2.88 -5.83
C VAL A 144 -7.33 3.51 -5.84
N LEU A 145 -7.96 3.63 -7.02
CA LEU A 145 -9.30 4.21 -7.17
C LEU A 145 -10.39 3.15 -7.35
N ASP A 146 -10.01 1.89 -7.55
CA ASP A 146 -10.93 0.83 -7.99
C ASP A 146 -11.99 0.54 -6.94
N ASP A 147 -11.61 0.44 -5.66
CA ASP A 147 -12.53 0.19 -4.54
C ASP A 147 -13.47 1.36 -4.28
N ALA A 148 -12.98 2.60 -4.44
CA ALA A 148 -13.81 3.80 -4.28
C ALA A 148 -14.90 3.88 -5.37
N MET A 149 -14.55 3.52 -6.61
CA MET A 149 -15.50 3.46 -7.73
C MET A 149 -16.50 2.31 -7.56
N ALA A 150 -16.02 1.12 -7.20
CA ALA A 150 -16.88 -0.04 -6.96
C ALA A 150 -17.87 0.19 -5.80
N GLY A 151 -17.48 1.01 -4.81
CA GLY A 151 -18.30 1.36 -3.66
C GLY A 151 -19.50 2.28 -3.95
N ASN A 152 -19.62 2.84 -5.16
CA ASN A 152 -20.72 3.75 -5.52
C ASN A 152 -21.30 3.42 -6.90
N THR A 153 -22.20 2.45 -6.95
CA THR A 153 -22.85 1.98 -8.19
C THR A 153 -23.82 2.98 -8.80
N VAL A 154 -24.24 4.01 -8.06
CA VAL A 154 -25.04 5.12 -8.59
C VAL A 154 -24.18 6.01 -9.47
N LEU A 155 -22.99 6.39 -8.99
CA LEU A 155 -22.04 7.17 -9.79
C LEU A 155 -21.37 6.32 -10.86
N TYR A 156 -21.16 5.01 -10.63
CA TYR A 156 -20.47 4.10 -11.53
C TYR A 156 -21.32 2.85 -11.85
N PRO A 157 -22.41 2.99 -12.63
CA PRO A 157 -23.24 1.86 -12.97
C PRO A 157 -22.50 0.86 -13.87
N ALA A 158 -23.00 -0.39 -13.91
CA ALA A 158 -22.43 -1.44 -14.75
C ALA A 158 -22.33 -0.99 -16.22
N GLY A 159 -21.17 -1.20 -16.84
CA GLY A 159 -20.88 -0.75 -18.20
C GLY A 159 -20.45 0.72 -18.33
N GLN A 160 -20.50 1.51 -17.25
CA GLN A 160 -19.95 2.87 -17.16
C GLN A 160 -19.14 3.04 -15.88
N ASN A 161 -18.38 2.02 -15.50
CA ASN A 161 -17.58 1.95 -14.28
C ASN A 161 -16.09 2.17 -14.54
N THR A 162 -15.73 2.84 -15.63
CA THR A 162 -14.36 3.21 -15.97
C THR A 162 -14.20 4.73 -15.99
N ILE A 163 -12.96 5.17 -15.80
CA ILE A 163 -12.53 6.56 -15.88
C ILE A 163 -11.24 6.63 -16.70
N ASP A 164 -10.93 7.81 -17.22
CA ASP A 164 -9.61 8.06 -17.81
C ASP A 164 -8.60 8.24 -16.67
N HIS A 165 -7.79 7.22 -16.39
CA HIS A 165 -6.77 7.26 -15.35
C HIS A 165 -5.37 7.06 -15.97
N GLU A 166 -4.55 8.11 -15.97
CA GLU A 166 -3.18 8.03 -16.46
C GLU A 166 -2.17 8.39 -15.36
N VAL A 167 -1.08 7.63 -15.31
CA VAL A 167 0.01 7.82 -14.34
C VAL A 167 1.31 7.94 -15.11
N VAL A 168 1.97 9.09 -14.97
CA VAL A 168 3.23 9.39 -15.62
C VAL A 168 4.31 9.66 -14.56
N ILE A 169 5.49 9.06 -14.76
CA ILE A 169 6.69 9.33 -13.97
C ILE A 169 7.83 9.63 -14.94
N LYS A 170 8.56 10.72 -14.71
CA LYS A 170 9.74 11.11 -15.50
C LYS A 170 10.95 11.32 -14.60
N TYR A 171 12.10 10.88 -15.08
CA TYR A 171 13.38 11.17 -14.44
C TYR A 171 13.86 12.56 -14.87
N VAL A 172 14.03 13.47 -13.90
CA VAL A 172 14.50 14.84 -14.11
C VAL A 172 15.59 15.12 -13.08
N PRO A 173 16.89 14.95 -13.41
CA PRO A 173 17.99 15.00 -12.44
C PRO A 173 18.01 16.26 -11.57
N PHE A 174 17.64 17.41 -12.15
CA PHE A 174 17.72 18.72 -11.49
C PHE A 174 16.93 18.80 -10.18
N VAL A 175 15.77 18.14 -10.08
CA VAL A 175 14.93 18.25 -8.89
C VAL A 175 15.38 17.33 -7.75
N GLY A 176 16.37 16.45 -7.97
CA GLY A 176 16.89 15.56 -6.92
C GLY A 176 15.79 14.77 -6.20
N ASP A 177 15.83 14.76 -4.87
CA ASP A 177 14.81 14.12 -4.02
C ASP A 177 13.50 14.91 -3.90
N SER A 178 13.50 16.17 -4.32
CA SER A 178 12.33 17.06 -4.34
C SER A 178 11.41 16.71 -5.51
N LYS A 179 10.76 15.55 -5.44
CA LYS A 179 9.74 15.08 -6.37
C LYS A 179 8.63 16.12 -6.56
N ARG A 180 8.23 16.36 -7.80
CA ARG A 180 7.05 17.17 -8.14
C ARG A 180 5.92 16.27 -8.58
N ALA A 181 4.74 16.47 -8.02
CA ALA A 181 3.49 15.82 -8.41
C ALA A 181 2.52 16.86 -8.92
N MET A 182 1.89 16.56 -10.05
CA MET A 182 0.86 17.36 -10.67
C MET A 182 -0.32 16.43 -10.95
N ASP A 183 -1.48 16.74 -10.38
CA ASP A 183 -2.68 15.93 -10.55
C ASP A 183 -3.84 16.80 -11.02
N GLU A 184 -4.57 16.31 -12.01
CA GLU A 184 -5.85 16.87 -12.43
C GLU A 184 -6.97 15.85 -12.17
N TYR A 185 -7.99 16.30 -11.44
CA TYR A 185 -9.22 15.55 -11.17
C TYR A 185 -10.37 16.25 -11.88
N SER A 186 -10.95 15.60 -12.87
CA SER A 186 -12.11 16.10 -13.60
C SER A 186 -13.34 15.27 -13.23
N THR A 187 -14.36 15.93 -12.71
CA THR A 187 -15.60 15.31 -12.23
C THR A 187 -16.80 15.81 -13.01
N GLN A 188 -17.77 14.91 -13.21
CA GLN A 188 -19.10 15.25 -13.70
C GLN A 188 -19.98 15.62 -12.52
N ILE A 189 -20.68 16.74 -12.66
CA ILE A 189 -21.56 17.31 -11.62
C ILE A 189 -22.98 17.46 -12.14
N PHE A 190 -23.87 17.99 -11.29
CA PHE A 190 -25.29 18.16 -11.61
C PHE A 190 -25.53 18.89 -12.95
N MET A 191 -26.57 18.46 -13.68
CA MET A 191 -27.00 19.04 -14.96
C MET A 191 -25.93 19.04 -16.07
N GLY A 192 -25.04 18.04 -16.07
CA GLY A 192 -24.01 17.87 -17.11
C GLY A 192 -22.84 18.85 -16.98
N GLY A 193 -22.75 19.58 -15.86
CA GLY A 193 -21.61 20.42 -15.57
C GLY A 193 -20.33 19.61 -15.32
N THR A 194 -19.20 20.30 -15.33
CA THR A 194 -17.90 19.74 -14.96
C THR A 194 -17.28 20.54 -13.83
N ASN A 195 -16.55 19.84 -12.96
CA ASN A 195 -15.66 20.46 -11.99
C ASN A 195 -14.25 19.89 -12.19
N THR A 196 -13.24 20.77 -12.21
CA THR A 196 -11.85 20.38 -12.37
C THR A 196 -11.03 20.91 -11.20
N ILE A 197 -10.26 20.03 -10.58
CA ILE A 197 -9.30 20.36 -9.54
C ILE A 197 -7.91 20.05 -10.08
N SER A 198 -7.07 21.08 -10.22
CA SER A 198 -5.65 20.92 -10.52
C SER A 198 -4.85 21.14 -9.25
N SER A 199 -3.87 20.28 -9.00
CA SER A 199 -3.01 20.34 -7.84
C SER A 199 -1.55 20.23 -8.23
N TYR A 200 -0.71 21.00 -7.54
CA TYR A 200 0.75 20.93 -7.62
C TYR A 200 1.30 20.67 -6.23
N ASN A 201 2.11 19.63 -6.10
CA ASN A 201 2.70 19.22 -4.84
C ASN A 201 4.21 19.04 -4.98
N GLN A 202 4.97 19.74 -4.13
CA GLN A 202 6.39 19.49 -3.93
C GLN A 202 6.55 18.51 -2.77
N CYS A 203 7.01 17.30 -3.10
CA CYS A 203 7.28 16.23 -2.17
C CYS A 203 8.79 16.10 -1.99
N GLU A 204 9.34 16.43 -0.83
CA GLU A 204 10.66 15.90 -0.43
C GLU A 204 10.47 14.41 -0.12
N ASP A 205 10.69 13.54 -1.10
CA ASP A 205 10.12 12.19 -1.10
C ASP A 205 10.68 11.33 0.03
N SER A 206 11.99 11.47 0.31
CA SER A 206 12.63 10.79 1.44
C SER A 206 12.10 11.31 2.78
N LEU A 207 11.91 12.63 2.93
CA LEU A 207 11.38 13.21 4.17
C LEU A 207 9.91 12.84 4.44
N LEU A 208 9.14 12.55 3.39
CA LEU A 208 7.80 11.99 3.54
C LEU A 208 7.81 10.48 3.80
N ALA A 209 8.75 9.73 3.22
CA ALA A 209 8.81 8.27 3.34
C ALA A 209 9.38 7.82 4.70
N THR A 210 10.46 8.45 5.19
CA THR A 210 11.16 8.03 6.41
C THR A 210 10.25 7.97 7.66
N PRO A 211 9.37 8.96 7.95
CA PRO A 211 8.44 8.86 9.06
C PRO A 211 7.49 7.66 8.95
N LEU A 212 7.02 7.33 7.73
CA LEU A 212 6.18 6.15 7.52
C LEU A 212 6.93 4.86 7.86
N MET A 213 8.22 4.77 7.53
CA MET A 213 9.06 3.63 7.88
C MET A 213 9.11 3.42 9.39
N TYR A 214 9.29 4.51 10.17
CA TYR A 214 9.25 4.43 11.63
C TYR A 214 7.88 3.97 12.13
N ASP A 215 6.79 4.56 11.63
CA ASP A 215 5.43 4.21 12.03
C ASP A 215 5.15 2.72 11.80
N MET A 216 5.49 2.18 10.63
CA MET A 216 5.25 0.76 10.32
C MET A 216 6.12 -0.18 11.13
N VAL A 217 7.37 0.19 11.43
CA VAL A 217 8.25 -0.62 12.29
C VAL A 217 7.72 -0.65 13.71
N VAL A 218 7.33 0.50 14.27
CA VAL A 218 6.79 0.62 15.62
C VAL A 218 5.45 -0.11 15.75
N LEU A 219 4.51 0.17 14.84
CA LEU A 219 3.19 -0.48 14.84
C LEU A 219 3.29 -1.96 14.49
N GLY A 220 4.17 -2.35 13.58
CA GLY A 220 4.41 -3.76 13.26
C GLY A 220 4.90 -4.55 14.47
N GLU A 221 5.84 -3.98 15.25
CA GLU A 221 6.27 -4.57 16.53
C GLU A 221 5.10 -4.68 17.50
N LEU A 222 4.34 -3.60 17.71
CA LEU A 222 3.19 -3.59 18.61
C LEU A 222 2.16 -4.67 18.23
N PHE A 223 1.79 -4.73 16.95
CA PHE A 223 0.83 -5.70 16.42
C PHE A 223 1.32 -7.14 16.55
N SER A 224 2.64 -7.37 16.53
CA SER A 224 3.21 -8.71 16.78
C SER A 224 2.98 -9.21 18.21
N ARG A 225 2.67 -8.32 19.15
CA ARG A 225 2.35 -8.63 20.56
C ARG A 225 0.85 -8.72 20.83
N MET A 226 0.01 -8.38 19.85
CA MET A 226 -1.44 -8.37 19.99
C MET A 226 -2.07 -9.68 19.54
N THR A 227 -3.16 -10.06 20.22
CA THR A 227 -4.06 -11.13 19.80
C THR A 227 -5.51 -10.67 19.90
N ILE A 228 -6.36 -11.19 19.01
CA ILE A 228 -7.82 -10.98 19.04
C ILE A 228 -8.44 -12.37 19.19
N ASN A 229 -9.25 -12.57 20.24
CA ASN A 229 -9.88 -13.86 20.56
C ASN A 229 -8.88 -15.04 20.63
N GLY A 230 -7.64 -14.77 21.06
CA GLY A 230 -6.58 -15.78 21.14
C GLY A 230 -5.80 -15.99 19.83
N GLU A 231 -6.19 -15.35 18.73
CA GLU A 231 -5.53 -15.46 17.43
C GLU A 231 -4.62 -14.25 17.14
N ARG A 232 -3.51 -14.49 16.43
CA ARG A 232 -2.61 -13.41 15.98
C ARG A 232 -3.23 -12.66 14.81
N LEU A 233 -2.82 -11.41 14.61
CA LEU A 233 -3.28 -10.54 13.51
C LEU A 233 -2.77 -10.95 12.10
N GLY A 234 -2.03 -12.06 11.99
CA GLY A 234 -1.30 -12.46 10.79
C GLY A 234 -2.03 -13.46 9.88
N PRO A 235 -1.38 -13.91 8.79
CA PRO A 235 0.00 -13.61 8.43
C PRO A 235 0.20 -12.19 7.89
N VAL A 236 -0.85 -11.54 7.38
CA VAL A 236 -0.77 -10.17 6.85
C VAL A 236 -1.21 -9.15 7.89
N LEU A 237 -0.35 -8.20 8.25
CA LEU A 237 -0.67 -7.10 9.16
C LEU A 237 -1.53 -6.04 8.46
N SER A 238 -2.79 -6.38 8.19
CA SER A 238 -3.73 -5.60 7.38
C SER A 238 -3.99 -4.19 7.96
N TYR A 239 -3.79 -3.97 9.26
CA TYR A 239 -3.89 -2.65 9.90
C TYR A 239 -2.78 -1.67 9.48
N LEU A 240 -1.69 -2.15 8.88
CA LEU A 240 -0.65 -1.32 8.27
C LEU A 240 -1.01 -0.85 6.86
N SER A 241 -2.15 -1.26 6.29
CA SER A 241 -2.62 -0.83 4.95
C SER A 241 -2.66 0.69 4.78
N PHE A 242 -2.86 1.43 5.88
CA PHE A 242 -2.78 2.89 5.91
C PHE A 242 -1.50 3.47 5.30
N PHE A 243 -0.38 2.74 5.42
CA PHE A 243 0.94 3.16 4.97
C PHE A 243 1.30 2.68 3.56
N PHE A 244 0.44 1.88 2.92
CA PHE A 244 0.72 1.24 1.63
C PHE A 244 -0.20 1.72 0.51
N LYS A 245 0.31 1.73 -0.74
CA LYS A 245 -0.46 2.09 -1.93
C LYS A 245 -1.28 0.93 -2.47
N ALA A 246 -0.72 -0.28 -2.40
CA ALA A 246 -1.34 -1.51 -2.86
C ALA A 246 -1.33 -2.51 -1.70
N PRO A 247 -2.21 -2.32 -0.69
CA PRO A 247 -2.21 -3.16 0.50
C PRO A 247 -2.57 -4.61 0.14
N ILE A 248 -1.83 -5.55 0.72
CA ILE A 248 -2.27 -6.94 0.82
C ILE A 248 -3.07 -7.12 2.11
N THR A 249 -4.05 -8.03 2.12
CA THR A 249 -4.95 -8.24 3.25
C THR A 249 -5.14 -9.73 3.53
N ASN A 250 -5.56 -10.06 4.76
CA ASN A 250 -6.01 -11.43 5.08
C ASN A 250 -7.38 -11.75 4.46
N HIS A 251 -8.11 -10.73 4.00
CA HIS A 251 -9.46 -10.82 3.47
C HIS A 251 -9.52 -10.04 2.15
N GLU A 252 -9.57 -10.75 1.03
CA GLU A 252 -9.58 -10.14 -0.31
C GLU A 252 -10.74 -9.13 -0.48
N GLU A 253 -11.85 -9.38 0.20
CA GLU A 253 -13.04 -8.51 0.21
C GLU A 253 -12.83 -7.17 0.93
N TYR A 254 -11.72 -7.01 1.66
CA TYR A 254 -11.41 -5.82 2.46
C TYR A 254 -10.17 -5.05 1.94
N ILE A 255 -9.90 -5.10 0.64
CA ILE A 255 -8.91 -4.21 0.03
C ILE A 255 -9.52 -2.81 -0.09
N VAL A 256 -9.26 -1.98 0.92
CA VAL A 256 -9.75 -0.59 1.00
C VAL A 256 -8.57 0.36 0.84
N ASN A 257 -8.63 1.30 -0.10
CA ASN A 257 -7.59 2.32 -0.29
C ASN A 257 -7.95 3.69 0.30
N SER A 258 -9.23 3.90 0.60
CA SER A 258 -9.77 5.10 1.25
C SER A 258 -8.91 5.53 2.45
N PHE A 259 -8.42 6.76 2.42
CA PHE A 259 -7.52 7.29 3.44
C PHE A 259 -8.23 7.34 4.79
N SER A 260 -9.45 7.87 4.81
CA SER A 260 -10.19 8.10 6.04
C SER A 260 -10.56 6.77 6.69
N ARG A 261 -11.06 5.81 5.91
CA ARG A 261 -11.43 4.47 6.41
C ARG A 261 -10.23 3.73 6.97
N GLN A 262 -9.09 3.73 6.27
CA GLN A 262 -7.89 3.06 6.78
C GLN A 262 -7.36 3.72 8.07
N ARG A 263 -7.38 5.05 8.16
CA ARG A 263 -6.99 5.77 9.38
C ARG A 263 -7.90 5.43 10.55
N ASP A 264 -9.21 5.42 10.31
CA ASP A 264 -10.20 5.16 11.34
C ASP A 264 -10.13 3.70 11.79
N THR A 265 -9.91 2.74 10.89
CA THR A 265 -9.63 1.34 11.22
C THR A 265 -8.40 1.20 12.13
N LEU A 266 -7.30 1.86 11.80
CA LEU A 266 -6.08 1.84 12.62
C LEU A 266 -6.31 2.50 13.99
N THR A 267 -6.95 3.66 14.01
CA THR A 267 -7.18 4.42 15.25
C THR A 267 -8.15 3.69 16.17
N ASN A 268 -9.23 3.13 15.63
CA ASN A 268 -10.21 2.36 16.39
C ASN A 268 -9.61 1.06 16.92
N LEU A 269 -8.71 0.38 16.19
CA LEU A 269 -7.97 -0.75 16.74
C LEU A 269 -7.18 -0.36 17.99
N LEU A 270 -6.43 0.75 17.93
CA LEU A 270 -5.63 1.23 19.05
C LEU A 270 -6.48 1.70 20.23
N LYS A 271 -7.65 2.29 19.97
CA LYS A 271 -8.65 2.61 21.01
C LYS A 271 -9.15 1.35 21.71
N VAL A 272 -9.62 0.36 20.96
CA VAL A 272 -10.11 -0.90 21.53
C VAL A 272 -9.01 -1.61 22.32
N ALA A 273 -7.78 -1.64 21.79
CA ALA A 273 -6.63 -2.23 22.47
C ALA A 273 -6.28 -1.52 23.81
N SER A 274 -6.67 -0.25 23.97
CA SER A 274 -6.49 0.53 25.20
C SER A 274 -7.75 0.58 26.07
N GLY A 275 -8.81 -0.17 25.74
CA GLY A 275 -10.07 -0.20 26.49
C GLY A 275 -10.99 0.98 26.21
N ILE A 276 -10.75 1.73 25.13
CA ILE A 276 -11.58 2.86 24.67
C ILE A 276 -12.52 2.36 23.58
N MET A 277 -13.78 2.82 23.62
CA MET A 277 -14.76 2.51 22.58
C MET A 277 -14.33 3.08 21.21
N PRO A 278 -14.60 2.36 20.11
CA PRO A 278 -14.44 2.91 18.76
C PRO A 278 -15.26 4.19 18.55
N ASP A 279 -14.77 5.08 17.70
CA ASP A 279 -15.60 6.18 17.21
C ASP A 279 -16.61 5.62 16.20
N ASP A 280 -17.89 5.61 16.56
CA ASP A 280 -18.98 5.22 15.64
C ASP A 280 -19.53 6.42 14.84
N THR A 281 -19.20 7.65 15.26
CA THR A 281 -19.66 8.94 14.66
C THR A 281 -21.18 9.11 14.54
N THR A 282 -21.96 8.17 15.08
CA THR A 282 -23.42 8.14 14.92
C THR A 282 -24.13 9.14 15.83
N LEU A 283 -23.43 9.64 16.85
CA LEU A 283 -23.97 10.49 17.92
C LEU A 283 -25.12 9.85 18.72
N LEU A 284 -25.44 8.56 18.48
CA LEU A 284 -26.58 7.88 19.12
C LEU A 284 -26.41 7.69 20.63
N SER A 285 -25.18 7.81 21.13
CA SER A 285 -24.88 7.81 22.56
C SER A 285 -25.25 9.13 23.26
N PHE A 286 -25.43 10.22 22.52
CA PHE A 286 -25.99 11.45 23.06
C PHE A 286 -27.52 11.30 23.16
N GLN A 287 -28.06 11.54 24.35
CA GLN A 287 -29.52 11.63 24.52
C GLN A 287 -30.01 12.89 23.79
N PHE A 288 -30.82 12.72 22.75
CA PHE A 288 -31.55 13.79 22.07
C PHE A 288 -32.93 14.00 22.71
#